data_AF-A0AAV8ZF67-F1
#
_entry.id   AF-A0AAV8ZF67-F1
#
_cell.length_a   1.000
_cell.length_b   1.000
_cell.length_c   1.000
_cell.angle_alpha   90.00
_cell.angle_beta   90.00
_cell.angle_gamma   90.00
#
_symmetry.space_group_name_H-M   'P 1'
#
loop_
_entity.id
_entity.type
_entity.pdbx_description
1 polymer ?
#
loop_
_entity_poly.entity_id
_entity_poly.type
_entity_poly.pdbx_seq_one_letter_code
_entity_poly.pdbx_strand_id
1 'polypeptide(L)'
;MDQIPPPKEVKILETAEDIQERRQQVLSRYDNFKADARAKREKLEDSRRFQYFKRDADELESWILEKLQAASDESYKDPTNLQAKIQKHQAFEAEVAAHSNAIVVLDNTGREMINQNHYESETIRRRLGM
;
A
#
# COMPACT_ATOMS: atom_id res chain seq x y z
N MET A 1 20.53 47.33 68.87
CA MET A 1 21.12 46.50 67.80
C MET A 1 20.01 45.59 67.31
N ASP A 2 19.54 45.82 66.09
CA ASP A 2 18.38 45.12 65.52
C ASP A 2 18.66 43.62 65.36
N GLN A 3 17.74 42.79 65.85
CA GLN A 3 17.78 41.35 65.61
C GLN A 3 17.47 41.10 64.13
N ILE A 4 18.40 40.44 63.45
CA ILE A 4 18.23 40.01 62.06
C ILE A 4 17.08 39.00 62.04
N PRO A 5 16.00 39.23 61.26
CA PRO A 5 14.87 38.31 61.23
C PRO A 5 15.33 36.95 60.68
N PRO A 6 14.78 35.83 61.19
CA PRO A 6 15.17 34.50 60.76
C PRO A 6 14.94 34.36 59.24
N PRO A 7 15.84 33.64 58.52
CA PRO A 7 15.69 33.44 57.09
C PRO A 7 14.35 32.77 56.82
N LYS A 8 13.53 33.36 55.94
CA LYS A 8 12.29 32.71 55.48
C LYS A 8 12.69 31.44 54.74
N GLU A 9 12.33 30.27 55.27
CA GLU A 9 12.47 28.99 54.57
C GLU A 9 11.75 29.08 53.21
N VAL A 10 12.53 29.09 52.14
CA VAL A 10 12.00 28.93 50.79
C VAL A 10 11.59 27.48 50.66
N LYS A 11 10.28 27.20 50.72
CA LYS A 11 9.76 25.88 50.37
C LYS A 11 10.10 25.61 48.90
N ILE A 12 11.06 24.72 48.68
CA ILE A 12 11.34 24.17 47.36
C ILE A 12 10.10 23.36 46.98
N LEU A 13 9.26 23.91 46.09
CA LEU A 13 7.95 23.34 45.74
C LEU A 13 8.07 22.07 44.89
N GLU A 14 9.19 21.91 44.19
CA GLU A 14 9.55 20.70 43.44
C GLU A 14 11.04 20.44 43.61
N THR A 15 11.38 19.22 43.99
CA THR A 15 12.77 18.76 44.06
C THR A 15 13.34 18.55 42.65
N ALA A 16 14.67 18.48 42.54
CA ALA A 16 15.32 18.13 41.28
C ALA A 16 14.87 16.73 40.78
N GLU A 17 14.53 15.85 41.70
CA GLU A 17 13.99 14.51 41.44
C GLU A 17 12.58 14.60 40.83
N ASP A 18 11.69 15.44 41.37
CA ASP A 18 10.33 15.65 40.83
C ASP A 18 10.36 16.20 39.40
N ILE A 19 11.29 17.13 39.12
CA ILE A 19 11.46 17.71 37.78
C ILE A 19 11.99 16.65 36.81
N GLN A 20 12.96 15.85 37.25
CA GLN A 20 13.56 14.79 36.45
C GLN A 20 12.56 13.66 36.15
N GLU A 21 11.73 13.28 37.13
CA GLU A 21 10.69 12.28 36.93
C GLU A 21 9.65 12.76 35.91
N ARG A 22 9.16 14.00 36.04
CA ARG A 22 8.20 14.58 35.09
C ARG A 22 8.78 14.67 33.68
N ARG A 23 10.04 15.07 33.56
CA ARG A 23 10.75 15.05 32.28
C ARG A 23 10.78 13.64 31.70
N GLN A 24 11.11 12.64 32.50
CA GLN A 24 11.16 11.24 32.05
C GLN A 24 9.77 10.74 31.61
N GLN A 25 8.71 11.11 32.32
CA GLN A 25 7.33 10.78 31.93
C GLN A 25 6.96 11.41 30.58
N VAL A 26 7.32 12.69 30.35
CA VAL A 26 7.07 13.37 29.07
C VAL A 26 7.84 12.70 27.93
N LEU A 27 9.12 12.38 28.14
CA LEU A 27 9.94 11.71 27.13
C LEU A 27 9.37 10.32 26.79
N SER A 28 9.01 9.53 27.81
CA SER A 28 8.39 8.22 27.62
C SER A 28 7.07 8.30 26.84
N ARG A 29 6.19 9.25 27.18
CA ARG A 29 4.93 9.47 26.43
C ARG A 29 5.19 9.87 24.98
N TYR A 30 6.20 10.70 24.74
CA TYR A 30 6.56 11.13 23.40
C TYR A 30 7.11 9.98 22.55
N ASP A 31 7.95 9.12 23.13
CA ASP A 31 8.48 7.95 22.45
C ASP A 31 7.38 6.93 22.12
N ASN A 32 6.46 6.68 23.05
CA ASN A 32 5.28 5.84 22.81
C ASN A 32 4.41 6.40 21.68
N PHE A 33 4.11 7.71 21.72
CA PHE A 33 3.35 8.36 20.66
C PHE A 33 4.03 8.22 19.29
N LYS A 34 5.35 8.38 19.22
CA LYS A 34 6.11 8.18 17.98
C LYS A 34 6.00 6.74 17.46
N ALA A 35 6.10 5.76 18.35
CA ALA A 35 5.96 4.35 17.99
C ALA A 35 4.56 4.08 17.43
N ASP A 36 3.51 4.54 18.10
CA ASP A 36 2.11 4.39 17.67
C ASP A 36 1.85 5.08 16.32
N ALA A 37 2.36 6.30 16.16
CA ALA A 37 2.22 7.06 14.92
C ALA A 37 2.92 6.34 13.74
N ARG A 38 4.11 5.76 13.98
CA ARG A 38 4.84 4.97 12.97
C ARG A 38 4.05 3.72 12.58
N ALA A 39 3.60 2.94 13.56
CA ALA A 39 2.82 1.73 13.32
C ALA A 39 1.52 2.03 12.56
N LYS A 40 0.84 3.14 12.89
CA LYS A 40 -0.35 3.60 12.18
C LYS A 40 -0.03 3.97 10.72
N ARG A 41 1.09 4.66 10.49
CA ARG A 41 1.53 5.02 9.12
C ARG A 41 1.80 3.77 8.29
N GLU A 42 2.54 2.81 8.83
CA GLU A 42 2.86 1.54 8.15
C GLU A 42 1.57 0.80 7.77
N LYS A 43 0.62 0.64 8.71
CA LYS A 43 -0.67 0.00 8.42
C LYS A 43 -1.49 0.72 7.33
N LEU A 44 -1.45 2.06 7.30
CA LEU A 44 -2.12 2.83 6.26
C LEU A 44 -1.44 2.67 4.89
N GLU A 45 -0.10 2.62 4.86
CA GLU A 45 0.67 2.38 3.64
C GLU A 45 0.40 0.99 3.07
N ASP A 46 0.35 -0.04 3.91
CA ASP A 46 -0.02 -1.40 3.52
C ASP A 46 -1.45 -1.46 2.97
N SER A 47 -2.40 -0.87 3.71
CA SER A 47 -3.80 -0.81 3.28
C SER A 47 -3.94 -0.11 1.93
N ARG A 48 -3.20 0.99 1.72
CA ARG A 48 -3.17 1.72 0.45
C ARG A 48 -2.60 0.85 -0.66
N ARG A 49 -1.44 0.21 -0.45
CA ARG A 49 -0.80 -0.69 -1.43
C ARG A 49 -1.74 -1.80 -1.87
N PHE A 50 -2.46 -2.40 -0.92
CA PHE A 50 -3.43 -3.44 -1.22
C PHE A 50 -4.62 -2.97 -2.07
N GLN A 51 -5.09 -1.74 -1.85
CA GLN A 51 -6.15 -1.17 -2.69
C GLN A 51 -5.68 -0.94 -4.12
N TYR A 52 -4.44 -0.46 -4.32
CA TYR A 52 -3.85 -0.35 -5.66
C TYR A 52 -3.73 -1.71 -6.34
N PHE A 53 -3.18 -2.71 -5.64
CA PHE A 53 -3.09 -4.08 -6.17
C PHE A 53 -4.46 -4.62 -6.61
N LYS A 54 -5.50 -4.45 -5.79
CA LYS A 54 -6.87 -4.88 -6.13
C LYS A 54 -7.38 -4.21 -7.39
N ARG A 55 -7.29 -2.87 -7.44
CA ARG A 55 -7.72 -2.11 -8.60
C ARG A 55 -6.99 -2.56 -9.87
N ASP A 56 -5.67 -2.68 -9.80
CA ASP A 56 -4.85 -3.06 -10.96
C ASP A 56 -5.17 -4.49 -11.41
N ALA A 57 -5.51 -5.40 -10.48
CA ALA A 57 -5.98 -6.74 -10.79
C ALA A 57 -7.36 -6.74 -11.46
N ASP A 58 -8.31 -5.93 -10.98
CA ASP A 58 -9.66 -5.82 -11.52
C ASP A 58 -9.65 -5.19 -12.92
N GLU A 59 -8.81 -4.16 -13.13
CA GLU A 59 -8.59 -3.52 -14.42
C GLU A 59 -8.00 -4.52 -15.43
N LEU A 60 -6.97 -5.28 -15.03
CA LEU A 60 -6.38 -6.30 -15.89
C LEU A 60 -7.37 -7.42 -16.23
N GLU A 61 -8.14 -7.90 -15.26
CA GLU A 61 -9.18 -8.91 -15.48
C GLU A 61 -10.24 -8.42 -16.47
N SER A 62 -10.71 -7.19 -16.29
CA SER A 62 -11.69 -6.57 -17.19
C SER A 62 -11.15 -6.45 -18.61
N TRP A 63 -9.89 -6.03 -18.75
CA TRP A 63 -9.23 -5.95 -20.06
C TRP A 63 -9.07 -7.33 -20.72
N ILE A 64 -8.68 -8.36 -19.98
CA ILE A 64 -8.59 -9.73 -20.49
C ILE A 64 -9.95 -10.22 -20.99
N LEU A 65 -11.02 -10.00 -20.21
CA LEU A 65 -12.37 -10.40 -20.59
C LEU A 65 -12.85 -9.69 -21.87
N GLU A 66 -12.58 -8.39 -22.00
CA GLU A 66 -12.88 -7.62 -23.21
C GLU A 66 -12.15 -8.20 -24.44
N LYS A 67 -10.86 -8.53 -24.31
CA LYS A 67 -10.07 -9.10 -25.40
C LYS A 67 -10.49 -10.52 -25.76
N LEU A 68 -10.88 -11.34 -24.79
CA LEU A 68 -11.46 -12.66 -25.03
C LEU A 68 -12.79 -12.57 -25.78
N GLN A 69 -13.63 -11.60 -25.45
CA GLN A 69 -14.88 -11.34 -26.16
C GLN A 69 -14.62 -10.91 -27.62
N ALA A 70 -13.64 -10.04 -27.85
CA ALA A 70 -13.23 -9.62 -29.18
C ALA A 70 -12.61 -10.77 -30.00
N ALA A 71 -11.85 -11.66 -29.35
CA ALA A 71 -11.28 -12.85 -29.99
C ALA A 71 -12.33 -13.91 -30.34
N SER A 72 -13.44 -13.95 -29.61
CA SER A 72 -14.57 -14.87 -29.84
C SER A 72 -15.54 -14.38 -30.92
N ASP A 73 -15.28 -13.23 -31.54
CA ASP A 73 -16.10 -12.68 -32.61
C ASP A 73 -16.12 -13.63 -33.84
N GLU A 74 -17.31 -14.13 -34.18
CA GLU A 74 -17.52 -15.10 -35.27
C GLU A 74 -17.48 -14.48 -36.68
N SER A 75 -16.89 -13.28 -36.83
CA SER A 75 -16.69 -12.62 -38.12
C SER A 75 -15.94 -13.47 -39.17
N TYR A 76 -15.37 -14.62 -38.80
CA TYR A 76 -14.81 -15.62 -39.72
C TYR A 76 -15.85 -16.21 -40.70
N LYS A 77 -17.16 -16.10 -40.41
CA LYS A 77 -18.25 -16.62 -41.26
C LYS A 77 -18.56 -15.75 -42.48
N ASP A 78 -18.06 -14.52 -42.54
CA ASP A 78 -18.29 -13.59 -43.65
C ASP A 78 -17.07 -13.56 -44.60
N PRO A 79 -17.21 -13.98 -45.88
CA PRO A 79 -16.12 -14.06 -46.86
C PRO A 79 -15.61 -12.68 -47.36
N THR A 80 -16.05 -11.55 -46.79
CA THR A 80 -15.55 -10.22 -47.17
C THR A 80 -14.08 -10.01 -46.81
N ASN A 81 -13.34 -9.43 -47.78
CA ASN A 81 -11.97 -8.91 -47.74
C ASN A 81 -11.03 -9.52 -46.67
N LEU A 82 -10.48 -10.71 -46.98
CA LEU A 82 -9.48 -11.43 -46.18
C LEU A 82 -8.31 -10.54 -45.69
N GLN A 83 -7.86 -9.59 -46.52
CA GLN A 83 -6.73 -8.73 -46.17
C GLN A 83 -7.05 -7.75 -45.03
N ALA A 84 -8.28 -7.22 -45.00
CA ALA A 84 -8.74 -6.40 -43.89
C ALA A 84 -8.80 -7.19 -42.56
N LYS A 85 -9.17 -8.48 -42.62
CA LYS A 85 -9.17 -9.36 -41.44
C LYS A 85 -7.76 -9.64 -40.92
N ILE A 86 -6.80 -9.90 -41.81
CA ILE A 86 -5.39 -10.09 -41.44
C ILE A 86 -4.86 -8.84 -40.73
N GLN A 87 -5.11 -7.65 -41.26
CA GLN A 87 -4.69 -6.39 -40.62
C GLN A 87 -5.32 -6.20 -39.24
N LYS A 88 -6.63 -6.48 -39.10
CA LYS A 88 -7.31 -6.42 -37.79
C LYS A 88 -6.70 -7.38 -36.78
N HIS A 89 -6.35 -8.60 -37.20
CA HIS A 89 -5.73 -9.59 -36.33
C HIS A 89 -4.32 -9.16 -35.89
N GLN A 90 -3.49 -8.67 -36.82
CA GLN A 90 -2.15 -8.16 -36.49
C GLN A 90 -2.21 -6.98 -35.50
N ALA A 91 -3.19 -6.08 -35.65
CA ALA A 91 -3.41 -5.00 -34.70
C ALA A 91 -3.80 -5.52 -33.31
N PHE A 92 -4.66 -6.55 -33.26
CA PHE A 92 -5.04 -7.21 -32.01
C PHE A 92 -3.84 -7.89 -31.33
N GLU A 93 -3.01 -8.64 -32.08
CA GLU A 93 -1.79 -9.26 -31.54
C GLU A 93 -0.82 -8.21 -30.99
N ALA A 94 -0.64 -7.09 -31.69
CA ALA A 94 0.19 -5.98 -31.23
C ALA A 94 -0.35 -5.35 -29.93
N GLU A 95 -1.66 -5.19 -29.80
CA GLU A 95 -2.30 -4.67 -28.60
C GLU A 95 -2.13 -5.63 -27.41
N VAL A 96 -2.32 -6.94 -27.63
CA VAL A 96 -2.10 -7.97 -26.60
C VAL A 96 -0.64 -8.00 -26.16
N ALA A 97 0.30 -7.93 -27.11
CA ALA A 97 1.72 -7.90 -26.81
C ALA A 97 2.13 -6.63 -26.03
N ALA A 98 1.55 -5.47 -26.35
CA ALA A 98 1.83 -4.23 -25.64
C ALA A 98 1.37 -4.27 -24.17
N HIS A 99 0.27 -4.97 -23.89
CA HIS A 99 -0.29 -5.09 -22.53
C HIS A 99 0.22 -6.29 -21.73
N SER A 100 1.03 -7.18 -22.33
CA SER A 100 1.54 -8.37 -21.63
C SER A 100 2.43 -8.03 -20.42
N ASN A 101 3.01 -6.83 -20.36
CA ASN A 101 3.80 -6.41 -19.20
C ASN A 101 2.93 -6.15 -17.95
N ALA A 102 1.64 -5.85 -18.11
CA ALA A 102 0.76 -5.54 -16.99
C ALA A 102 0.62 -6.70 -16.00
N ILE A 103 0.50 -7.94 -16.51
CA ILE A 103 0.40 -9.14 -15.66
C ILE A 103 1.71 -9.39 -14.89
N VAL A 104 2.86 -9.11 -15.51
CA VAL A 104 4.18 -9.25 -14.88
C VAL A 104 4.35 -8.25 -13.75
N VAL A 105 3.93 -6.99 -13.96
CA VAL A 105 3.95 -5.95 -12.92
C VAL A 105 3.03 -6.32 -11.76
N LEU A 106 1.83 -6.84 -12.05
CA LEU A 106 0.88 -7.26 -11.02
C LEU A 106 1.41 -8.44 -10.20
N ASP A 107 1.98 -9.47 -10.86
CA ASP A 107 2.58 -10.63 -10.20
C ASP A 107 3.76 -10.21 -9.30
N ASN A 108 4.66 -9.36 -9.81
CA ASN A 108 5.78 -8.83 -9.02
C ASN A 108 5.29 -8.05 -7.80
N THR A 109 4.29 -7.19 -7.97
CA THR A 109 3.70 -6.40 -6.87
C THR A 109 3.10 -7.31 -5.81
N GLY A 110 2.30 -8.30 -6.21
CA GLY A 110 1.68 -9.23 -5.26
C GLY A 110 2.71 -10.11 -4.55
N ARG A 111 3.74 -10.60 -5.26
CA ARG A 111 4.86 -11.36 -4.65
C ARG A 111 5.63 -10.51 -3.65
N GLU A 112 5.92 -9.26 -3.97
CA GLU A 112 6.61 -8.34 -3.05
C GLU A 112 5.79 -8.15 -1.76
N MET A 113 4.48 -7.93 -1.89
CA MET A 113 3.59 -7.81 -0.73
C MET A 113 3.55 -9.09 0.12
N ILE A 114 3.51 -10.27 -0.50
CA ILE A 114 3.57 -11.55 0.21
C ILE A 114 4.91 -11.71 0.94
N ASN A 115 6.03 -11.38 0.29
CA ASN A 115 7.36 -11.48 0.88
C ASN A 115 7.54 -10.51 2.07
N GLN A 116 6.83 -9.38 2.07
CA GLN A 116 6.78 -8.43 3.18
C GLN A 116 5.83 -8.86 4.31
N ASN A 117 5.26 -10.08 4.25
CA ASN A 117 4.27 -10.60 5.20
C ASN A 117 3.03 -9.70 5.33
N HIS A 118 2.57 -9.15 4.21
CA HIS A 118 1.38 -8.31 4.18
C HIS A 118 0.17 -9.06 4.78
N TYR A 119 -0.66 -8.36 5.55
CA TYR A 119 -1.77 -8.98 6.31
C TYR A 119 -2.81 -9.69 5.43
N GLU A 120 -2.90 -9.32 4.14
CA GLU A 120 -3.78 -9.95 3.11
C GLU A 120 -3.04 -10.92 2.18
N SER A 121 -1.89 -11.46 2.59
CA SER A 121 -1.09 -12.36 1.73
C SER A 121 -1.90 -13.52 1.15
N GLU A 122 -2.83 -14.10 1.90
CA GLU A 122 -3.70 -15.18 1.41
C GLU A 122 -4.67 -14.73 0.32
N THR A 123 -5.25 -13.53 0.45
CA THR A 123 -6.10 -12.93 -0.59
C THR A 123 -5.29 -12.64 -1.85
N ILE A 124 -4.07 -12.13 -1.70
CA ILE A 124 -3.15 -11.83 -2.81
C ILE A 124 -2.76 -13.12 -3.55
N ARG A 125 -2.37 -14.17 -2.82
CA ARG A 125 -2.05 -15.50 -3.39
C ARG A 125 -3.21 -16.05 -4.21
N ARG A 126 -4.41 -16.05 -3.63
CA ARG A 126 -5.63 -16.51 -4.33
C ARG A 126 -5.88 -15.73 -5.61
N ARG A 127 -5.66 -14.41 -5.60
CA ARG A 127 -5.85 -13.55 -6.78
C ARG A 127 -4.81 -13.84 -7.87
N LEU A 128 -3.57 -14.19 -7.49
CA LEU A 128 -2.52 -14.60 -8.42
C LEU A 128 -2.60 -16.08 -8.86
N GLY A 129 -3.51 -16.87 -8.28
CA GLY A 129 -3.62 -18.30 -8.58
C GLY A 129 -2.50 -19.16 -7.99
N MET A 130 -1.91 -18.72 -6.86
CA MET A 130 -0.86 -19.42 -6.11
C MET A 130 -1.42 -20.31 -5.01
#